data_AF-A0A838EGK7-F1
#
_entry.id   AF-A0A838EGK7-F1
#
_cell.length_a   1.000
_cell.length_b   1.000
_cell.length_c   1.000
_cell.angle_alpha   90.00
_cell.angle_beta   90.00
_cell.angle_gamma   90.00
#
_symmetry.space_group_name_H-M   'P 1'
#
loop_
_entity.id
_entity.type
_entity.pdbx_description
1 polymer ?
#
loop_
_entity_poly.entity_id
_entity_poly.type
_entity_poly.pdbx_seq_one_letter_code
_entity_poly.pdbx_strand_id
1 'polypeptide(L)'
;FQPAQANFSYQRSVEQQQQLYQHASQPQRFFGEGGEAAQADYIRALPLMTSSDPYANGEDYLQFLLQAGNRFITHRILLHDRDTNHDLPGKKARNVPVLLANYYEMENRTRDALIALPGLTLVPERYDKALSILQEVARHFKDGLLPDRLPLPGQRLTSDDYGSADVTLWFFYALDCYLQVTRNYEFLEDFYPHLVTSIHRYIQGTFNGIHADPKDGLVSIPGKGLTWMNALINGIPVTPRGGKPIEVNALWYAALSFMVEWSQHLNSKGDLSHAISYYQELMTLCKRSIQKRFWYNEGGYLYDVIDGQNGDDPALRPNQLLALSLRYSAVTQGQRQSVLEIVTRHLLTSQGLRTLSPQNPAYKGHPGSSWEEQQQALHQGSTWTWLLGPYIDAMLMQQNNPYNKTASHQNDSLQEYLWRKCLLLLEPFNENFREGLLGMNEGVFDGDPPHSSGQNCASAISTGELLRIYNALAQMHEMHVASMLSPQR
;
A
#
# COMPACT_ATOMS: atom_id res chain seq x y z
N PHE A 1 42.07 -1.10 5.08
CA PHE A 1 40.95 -0.61 5.93
C PHE A 1 41.45 0.62 6.66
N GLN A 2 40.86 1.81 6.44
CA GLN A 2 41.27 3.04 7.12
C GLN A 2 40.26 3.36 8.24
N PRO A 3 40.59 3.08 9.53
CA PRO A 3 39.64 3.21 10.63
C PRO A 3 39.05 4.61 10.77
N ALA A 4 39.84 5.66 10.48
CA ALA A 4 39.38 7.04 10.51
C ALA A 4 38.29 7.35 9.47
N GLN A 5 38.39 6.80 8.26
CA GLN A 5 37.37 6.96 7.23
C GLN A 5 36.09 6.19 7.58
N ALA A 6 36.22 5.00 8.17
CA ALA A 6 35.07 4.23 8.66
C ALA A 6 34.36 4.96 9.80
N ASN A 7 35.10 5.52 10.76
CA ASN A 7 34.54 6.32 11.86
C ASN A 7 33.82 7.58 11.37
N PHE A 8 34.40 8.30 10.40
CA PHE A 8 33.77 9.49 9.84
C PHE A 8 32.49 9.15 9.06
N SER A 9 32.51 8.08 8.27
CA SER A 9 31.32 7.58 7.56
C SER A 9 30.22 7.17 8.54
N TYR A 10 30.59 6.48 9.62
CA TYR A 10 29.67 6.11 10.69
C TYR A 10 29.07 7.34 11.39
N GLN A 11 29.89 8.30 11.83
CA GLN A 11 29.43 9.54 12.47
C GLN A 11 28.45 10.30 11.57
N ARG A 12 28.79 10.47 10.28
CA ARG A 12 27.91 11.12 9.31
C ARG A 12 26.58 10.37 9.13
N SER A 13 26.61 9.04 9.13
CA SER A 13 25.39 8.22 9.08
C SER A 13 24.53 8.44 10.33
N VAL A 14 25.14 8.45 11.52
CA VAL A 14 24.42 8.71 12.78
C VAL A 14 23.81 10.11 12.79
N GLU A 15 24.55 11.15 12.39
CA GLU A 15 24.04 12.52 12.31
C GLU A 15 22.87 12.63 11.33
N GLN A 16 22.96 11.99 10.16
CA GLN A 16 21.85 11.95 9.20
C GLN A 16 20.61 11.26 9.79
N GLN A 17 20.80 10.15 10.50
CA GLN A 17 19.69 9.44 11.15
C GLN A 17 19.04 10.29 12.26
N GLN A 18 19.83 11.01 13.05
CA GLN A 18 19.32 11.93 14.06
C GLN A 18 18.55 13.09 13.43
N GLN A 19 19.06 13.67 12.33
CA GLN A 19 18.35 14.72 11.58
C GLN A 19 17.02 14.21 11.04
N LEU A 20 16.99 13.00 10.47
CA LEU A 20 15.75 12.39 9.97
C LEU A 20 14.69 12.23 11.06
N TYR A 21 15.11 11.76 12.24
CA TYR A 21 14.21 11.65 13.37
C TYR A 21 13.75 13.02 13.86
N GLN A 22 14.66 13.99 14.03
CA GLN A 22 14.31 15.34 14.48
C GLN A 22 13.34 16.03 13.51
N HIS A 23 13.55 15.91 12.20
CA HIS A 23 12.64 16.46 11.19
C HIS A 23 11.23 15.86 11.28
N ALA A 24 11.11 14.56 11.59
CA ALA A 24 9.82 13.87 11.65
C ALA A 24 9.13 13.96 13.02
N SER A 25 9.86 14.20 14.12
CA SER A 25 9.35 14.06 15.50
C SER A 25 9.41 15.33 16.35
N GLN A 26 10.08 16.39 15.89
CA GLN A 26 10.18 17.65 16.64
C GLN A 26 9.50 18.82 15.91
N PRO A 27 8.82 19.72 16.64
CA PRO A 27 8.21 20.90 16.06
C PRO A 27 9.30 21.86 15.56
N GLN A 28 9.49 21.95 14.25
CA GLN A 28 10.21 23.07 13.65
C GLN A 28 9.33 24.32 13.77
N ARG A 29 9.67 25.23 14.68
CA ARG A 29 9.04 26.56 14.72
C ARG A 29 9.49 27.35 13.49
N PHE A 30 8.72 27.29 12.41
CA PHE A 30 8.85 28.27 11.34
C PHE A 30 8.16 29.56 11.77
N PHE A 31 8.96 30.60 12.02
CA PHE A 31 8.45 31.97 12.05
C PHE A 31 8.31 32.44 10.59
N GLY A 32 7.14 32.28 10.00
CA GLY A 32 6.82 32.95 8.73
C GLY A 32 6.68 34.46 8.93
N GLU A 33 7.01 35.25 7.90
CA GLU A 33 6.68 36.68 7.82
C GLU A 33 5.16 36.86 7.76
N GLY A 34 4.50 36.76 8.92
CA GLY A 34 3.03 36.79 9.01
C GLY A 34 2.47 36.40 10.38
N GLY A 35 3.27 35.79 11.26
CA GLY A 35 2.87 35.54 12.66
C GLY A 35 1.89 34.37 12.87
N GLU A 36 1.41 33.71 11.82
CA GLU A 36 0.73 32.41 11.94
C GLU A 36 1.78 31.29 11.87
N ALA A 37 1.96 30.59 12.99
CA ALA A 37 2.76 29.38 13.03
C ALA A 37 2.03 28.29 12.24
N ALA A 38 2.50 27.97 11.03
CA ALA A 38 2.15 26.71 10.40
C ALA A 38 2.74 25.60 11.29
N GLN A 39 1.87 24.84 11.95
CA GLN A 39 2.25 23.73 12.79
C GLN A 39 2.63 22.58 11.85
N ALA A 40 3.92 22.26 11.73
CA ALA A 40 4.34 21.04 11.04
C ALA A 40 3.79 19.83 11.82
N ASP A 41 3.09 18.92 11.13
CA ASP A 41 2.47 17.74 11.75
C ASP A 41 3.58 16.70 12.00
N TYR A 42 4.12 16.69 13.21
CA TYR A 42 5.16 15.73 13.59
C TYR A 42 4.56 14.39 14.03
N ILE A 43 5.27 13.30 13.76
CA ILE A 43 4.86 11.95 14.17
C ILE A 43 5.19 11.80 15.66
N ARG A 44 4.15 11.71 16.50
CA ARG A 44 4.29 11.44 17.94
C ARG A 44 4.68 9.99 18.19
N ALA A 45 5.54 9.79 19.19
CA ALA A 45 5.87 8.46 19.68
C ALA A 45 4.66 7.82 20.39
N LEU A 46 4.32 6.59 20.00
CA LEU A 46 3.29 5.75 20.61
C LEU A 46 3.85 4.95 21.80
N PRO A 47 3.08 4.77 22.89
CA PRO A 47 3.54 4.01 24.06
C PRO A 47 3.47 2.50 23.82
N LEU A 48 4.58 1.87 23.41
CA LEU A 48 4.63 0.42 23.15
C LEU A 48 4.90 -0.35 24.46
N MET A 49 4.08 -1.34 24.80
CA MET A 49 3.92 -1.86 26.18
C MET A 49 5.03 -2.82 26.67
N THR A 50 6.21 -2.83 26.04
CA THR A 50 7.22 -3.87 26.30
C THR A 50 8.22 -3.55 27.43
N SER A 51 8.07 -2.45 28.19
CA SER A 51 8.98 -2.15 29.33
C SER A 51 8.41 -1.23 30.41
N SER A 52 9.23 -0.96 31.44
CA SER A 52 8.98 -0.01 32.52
C SER A 52 8.84 1.46 32.08
N ASP A 53 9.28 1.80 30.86
CA ASP A 53 9.05 3.11 30.22
C ASP A 53 8.54 2.91 28.77
N PRO A 54 7.20 2.87 28.58
CA PRO A 54 6.58 2.65 27.27
C PRO A 54 6.89 3.75 26.23
N TYR A 55 7.19 4.98 26.66
CA TYR A 55 7.42 6.10 25.74
C TYR A 55 8.84 6.09 25.18
N ALA A 56 9.84 5.77 25.99
CA ALA A 56 11.23 5.61 25.51
C ALA A 56 11.32 4.50 24.45
N ASN A 57 10.66 3.35 24.65
CA ASN A 57 10.57 2.29 23.65
C ASN A 57 9.81 2.74 22.38
N GLY A 58 8.80 3.59 22.54
CA GLY A 58 8.04 4.17 21.43
C GLY A 58 8.90 5.04 20.51
N GLU A 59 9.80 5.83 21.09
CA GLU A 59 10.76 6.67 20.36
C GLU A 59 11.77 5.82 19.59
N ASP A 60 12.36 4.81 20.24
CA ASP A 60 13.28 3.86 19.59
C ASP A 60 12.62 3.16 18.40
N TYR A 61 11.38 2.67 18.58
CA TYR A 61 10.63 2.02 17.52
C TYR A 61 10.39 2.94 16.32
N LEU A 62 9.95 4.18 16.58
CA LEU A 62 9.75 5.18 15.53
C LEU A 62 11.06 5.50 14.81
N GLN A 63 12.17 5.62 15.55
CA GLN A 63 13.50 5.80 14.97
C GLN A 63 13.87 4.64 14.06
N PHE A 64 13.70 3.39 14.49
CA PHE A 64 13.98 2.22 13.65
C PHE A 64 13.13 2.21 12.40
N LEU A 65 11.82 2.47 12.50
CA LEU A 65 10.92 2.55 11.35
C LEU A 65 11.36 3.61 10.34
N LEU A 66 11.64 4.84 10.80
CA LEU A 66 12.06 5.94 9.92
C LEU A 66 13.41 5.65 9.25
N GLN A 67 14.35 5.06 10.00
CA GLN A 67 15.66 4.68 9.47
C GLN A 67 15.54 3.55 8.46
N ALA A 68 14.75 2.51 8.75
CA ALA A 68 14.47 1.40 7.83
C ALA A 68 13.82 1.94 6.54
N GLY A 69 12.78 2.76 6.68
CA GLY A 69 12.08 3.36 5.55
C GLY A 69 12.99 4.22 4.66
N ASN A 70 13.89 4.99 5.27
CA ASN A 70 14.82 5.83 4.52
C ASN A 70 15.80 5.03 3.63
N ARG A 71 16.15 3.80 4.02
CA ARG A 71 17.09 2.95 3.26
C ARG A 71 16.53 2.50 1.91
N PHE A 72 15.21 2.41 1.78
CA PHE A 72 14.56 2.05 0.51
C PHE A 72 14.51 3.20 -0.49
N ILE A 73 14.73 4.45 -0.05
CA ILE A 73 14.73 5.62 -0.95
C ILE A 73 16.16 5.84 -1.45
N THR A 74 16.40 5.43 -2.69
CA THR A 74 17.68 5.63 -3.37
C THR A 74 17.54 6.63 -4.52
N HIS A 75 18.66 7.00 -5.13
CA HIS A 75 18.75 7.98 -6.18
C HIS A 75 19.35 7.36 -7.43
N ARG A 76 18.69 7.55 -8.58
CA ARG A 76 19.18 7.10 -9.88
C ARG A 76 19.63 8.29 -10.71
N ILE A 77 20.82 8.14 -11.27
CA ILE A 77 21.33 9.04 -12.29
C ILE A 77 20.78 8.53 -13.62
N LEU A 78 19.77 9.22 -14.14
CA LEU A 78 19.26 8.97 -15.48
C LEU A 78 20.15 9.72 -16.47
N LEU A 79 20.89 8.95 -17.27
CA LEU A 79 21.47 9.42 -18.51
C LEU A 79 20.32 9.58 -19.50
N HIS A 80 20.24 10.70 -20.22
CA HIS A 80 19.17 10.92 -21.20
C HIS A 80 19.13 9.77 -22.21
N ASP A 81 17.91 9.32 -22.54
CA ASP A 81 17.67 8.31 -23.56
C ASP A 81 18.36 8.72 -24.87
N ARG A 82 19.18 7.83 -25.42
CA ARG A 82 19.87 8.04 -26.71
C ARG A 82 18.91 8.08 -27.92
N ASP A 83 17.60 7.93 -27.70
CA ASP A 83 16.60 7.77 -28.76
C ASP A 83 15.97 9.10 -29.24
N THR A 84 16.34 10.25 -28.66
CA THR A 84 16.01 11.54 -29.28
C THR A 84 17.21 12.06 -30.09
N ASN A 85 17.07 12.06 -31.42
CA ASN A 85 18.06 12.49 -32.43
C ASN A 85 18.49 13.99 -32.36
N HIS A 86 18.33 14.63 -31.20
CA HIS A 86 18.73 16.01 -30.93
C HIS A 86 19.50 16.08 -29.59
N ASP A 87 20.69 15.50 -29.58
CA ASP A 87 21.68 15.74 -28.53
C ASP A 87 22.23 17.17 -28.66
N LEU A 88 21.59 18.10 -27.95
CA LEU A 88 22.16 19.42 -27.69
C LEU A 88 23.27 19.30 -26.63
N PRO A 89 24.46 19.88 -26.83
CA PRO A 89 25.52 19.87 -25.83
C PRO A 89 25.08 20.64 -24.58
N GLY A 90 25.10 19.99 -23.40
CA GLY A 90 24.94 20.66 -22.10
C GLY A 90 23.78 20.20 -21.20
N LYS A 91 22.98 19.18 -21.58
CA LYS A 91 21.94 18.65 -20.68
C LYS A 91 22.56 17.80 -19.55
N LYS A 92 22.46 18.30 -18.31
CA LYS A 92 22.96 17.63 -17.09
C LYS A 92 22.17 16.35 -16.81
N ALA A 93 22.86 15.30 -16.36
CA ALA A 93 22.22 14.07 -15.90
C ALA A 93 21.19 14.37 -14.80
N ARG A 94 20.00 13.74 -14.87
CA ARG A 94 18.93 13.97 -13.90
C ARG A 94 19.09 12.98 -12.76
N ASN A 95 19.10 13.50 -11.53
CA ASN A 95 19.06 12.67 -10.33
C ASN A 95 17.59 12.52 -9.89
N VAL A 96 17.08 11.29 -9.86
CA VAL A 96 15.66 11.01 -9.57
C VAL A 96 15.57 10.03 -8.39
N PRO A 97 14.76 10.32 -7.36
CA PRO A 97 14.50 9.39 -6.27
C PRO A 97 13.70 8.18 -6.78
N VAL A 98 14.03 7.00 -6.29
CA VAL A 98 13.27 5.75 -6.54
C VAL A 98 13.15 4.94 -5.25
N LEU A 99 12.09 4.14 -5.18
CA LEU A 99 11.87 3.19 -4.09
C LEU A 99 12.36 1.80 -4.52
N LEU A 100 13.27 1.23 -3.74
CA LEU A 100 13.63 -0.18 -3.82
C LEU A 100 12.53 -1.00 -3.15
N ALA A 101 12.09 -2.09 -3.76
CA ALA A 101 11.13 -3.03 -3.17
C ALA A 101 11.81 -3.92 -2.11
N ASN A 102 13.03 -4.36 -2.42
CA ASN A 102 13.92 -5.11 -1.54
C ASN A 102 15.31 -4.44 -1.54
N TYR A 103 15.83 -4.16 -0.35
CA TYR A 103 17.10 -3.45 -0.19
C TYR A 103 18.31 -4.26 -0.68
N TYR A 104 18.35 -5.57 -0.42
CA TYR A 104 19.52 -6.40 -0.73
C TYR A 104 19.55 -6.84 -2.19
N GLU A 105 18.39 -7.09 -2.79
CA GLU A 105 18.26 -7.50 -4.18
C GLU A 105 18.30 -6.31 -5.15
N MET A 106 18.21 -5.07 -4.62
CA MET A 106 18.17 -3.83 -5.40
C MET A 106 17.04 -3.83 -6.46
N GLU A 107 15.95 -4.53 -6.16
CA GLU A 107 14.82 -4.71 -7.06
C GLU A 107 13.89 -3.48 -7.04
N ASN A 108 13.38 -3.13 -8.22
CA ASN A 108 12.41 -2.06 -8.40
C ASN A 108 11.08 -2.64 -8.87
N ARG A 109 10.33 -3.26 -7.96
CA ARG A 109 8.96 -3.70 -8.24
C ARG A 109 8.00 -2.53 -8.13
N THR A 110 7.28 -2.26 -9.21
CA THR A 110 6.41 -1.08 -9.31
C THR A 110 5.25 -1.16 -8.33
N ARG A 111 4.63 -2.35 -8.17
CA ARG A 111 3.57 -2.59 -7.18
C ARG A 111 4.02 -2.22 -5.78
N ASP A 112 5.12 -2.81 -5.33
CA ASP A 112 5.65 -2.64 -3.98
C ASP A 112 6.02 -1.18 -3.72
N ALA A 113 6.64 -0.51 -4.69
CA ALA A 113 6.96 0.91 -4.60
C ALA A 113 5.69 1.77 -4.42
N LEU A 114 4.62 1.51 -5.19
CA LEU A 114 3.38 2.28 -5.13
C LEU A 114 2.61 2.04 -3.82
N ILE A 115 2.62 0.82 -3.29
CA ILE A 115 2.00 0.52 -1.99
C ILE A 115 2.83 1.12 -0.85
N ALA A 116 4.17 1.07 -0.93
CA ALA A 116 5.04 1.61 0.11
C ALA A 116 5.11 3.15 0.12
N LEU A 117 4.85 3.80 -1.02
CA LEU A 117 5.03 5.24 -1.20
C LEU A 117 4.34 6.09 -0.14
N PRO A 118 3.05 5.88 0.21
CA PRO A 118 2.38 6.68 1.25
C PRO A 118 3.12 6.66 2.59
N GLY A 119 3.51 5.48 3.06
CA GLY A 119 4.24 5.33 4.31
C GLY A 119 5.66 5.88 4.25
N LEU A 120 6.40 5.57 3.19
CA LEU A 120 7.83 5.91 3.11
C LEU A 120 8.10 7.37 2.73
N THR A 121 7.12 8.07 2.17
CA THR A 121 7.30 9.45 1.69
C THR A 121 6.29 10.44 2.26
N LEU A 122 4.99 10.11 2.33
CA LEU A 122 3.98 11.10 2.76
C LEU A 122 3.95 11.26 4.28
N VAL A 123 4.06 10.16 5.02
CA VAL A 123 4.14 10.19 6.50
C VAL A 123 5.33 11.01 7.01
N PRO A 124 6.57 10.86 6.50
CA PRO A 124 7.68 11.75 6.89
C PRO A 124 7.69 13.09 6.12
N GLU A 125 6.56 13.50 5.54
CA GLU A 125 6.36 14.78 4.82
C GLU A 125 7.33 15.06 3.64
N ARG A 126 7.81 14.00 2.98
CA ARG A 126 8.71 14.09 1.82
C ARG A 126 7.94 14.24 0.51
N TYR A 127 7.03 15.20 0.45
CA TYR A 127 6.08 15.35 -0.66
C TYR A 127 6.76 15.54 -2.02
N ASP A 128 7.84 16.33 -2.09
CA ASP A 128 8.60 16.53 -3.34
C ASP A 128 9.19 15.23 -3.88
N LYS A 129 9.65 14.34 -2.98
CA LYS A 129 10.17 13.03 -3.36
C LYS A 129 9.04 12.12 -3.82
N ALA A 130 7.90 12.14 -3.13
CA ALA A 130 6.71 11.38 -3.50
C ALA A 130 6.25 11.75 -4.92
N LEU A 131 6.13 13.04 -5.21
CA LEU A 131 5.79 13.55 -6.54
C LEU A 131 6.83 13.15 -7.58
N SER A 132 8.12 13.31 -7.28
CA SER A 132 9.20 12.92 -8.21
C SER A 132 9.17 11.42 -8.55
N ILE A 133 8.86 10.55 -7.57
CA ILE A 133 8.71 9.11 -7.78
C ILE A 133 7.47 8.82 -8.65
N LEU A 134 6.32 9.44 -8.36
CA LEU A 134 5.11 9.28 -9.17
C LEU A 134 5.32 9.73 -10.62
N GLN A 135 5.99 10.87 -10.82
CA GLN A 135 6.38 11.35 -12.14
C GLN A 135 7.29 10.36 -12.86
N GLU A 136 8.29 9.79 -12.17
CA GLU A 136 9.18 8.80 -12.77
C GLU A 136 8.42 7.52 -13.17
N VAL A 137 7.57 6.99 -12.29
CA VAL A 137 6.73 5.82 -12.61
C VAL A 137 5.83 6.12 -13.82
N ALA A 138 5.22 7.30 -13.88
CA ALA A 138 4.32 7.68 -14.96
C ALA A 138 5.00 7.73 -16.35
N ARG A 139 6.32 7.95 -16.41
CA ARG A 139 7.07 7.92 -17.68
C ARG A 139 7.07 6.54 -18.34
N HIS A 140 6.80 5.49 -17.57
CA HIS A 140 6.79 4.10 -18.05
C HIS A 140 5.36 3.61 -18.36
N PHE A 141 4.36 4.48 -18.42
CA PHE A 141 3.06 4.10 -18.95
C PHE A 141 3.18 3.68 -20.42
N LYS A 142 2.67 2.49 -20.74
CA LYS A 142 2.54 1.99 -22.10
C LYS A 142 1.13 1.47 -22.31
N ASP A 143 0.42 2.06 -23.27
CA ASP A 143 -0.96 1.67 -23.61
C ASP A 143 -1.94 1.69 -22.42
N GLY A 144 -1.72 2.53 -21.41
CA GLY A 144 -2.55 2.59 -20.20
C GLY A 144 -2.18 1.53 -19.13
N LEU A 145 -1.04 0.87 -19.28
CA LEU A 145 -0.49 -0.06 -18.29
C LEU A 145 0.86 0.42 -17.77
N LEU A 146 1.13 0.13 -16.50
CA LEU A 146 2.45 0.24 -15.90
C LEU A 146 3.14 -1.11 -15.87
N PRO A 147 4.48 -1.15 -15.94
CA PRO A 147 5.23 -2.39 -15.88
C PRO A 147 5.35 -2.90 -14.43
N ASP A 148 5.46 -4.22 -14.26
CA ASP A 148 5.66 -4.90 -12.97
C ASP A 148 6.96 -4.48 -12.28
N ARG A 149 7.96 -4.06 -13.07
CA ARG A 149 9.23 -3.49 -12.61
C ARG A 149 9.60 -2.21 -13.34
N LEU A 150 10.37 -1.34 -12.69
CA LEU A 150 11.03 -0.21 -13.36
C LEU A 150 12.39 -0.64 -13.93
N PRO A 151 12.82 -0.09 -15.08
CA PRO A 151 14.07 -0.49 -15.72
C PRO A 151 15.29 -0.12 -14.87
N LEU A 152 16.25 -1.04 -14.75
CA LEU A 152 17.61 -0.75 -14.25
C LEU A 152 18.48 -0.22 -15.39
N PRO A 153 19.58 0.50 -15.12
CA PRO A 153 20.54 0.88 -16.15
C PRO A 153 20.96 -0.31 -17.02
N GLY A 154 20.76 -0.21 -18.33
CA GLY A 154 21.07 -1.27 -19.30
C GLY A 154 20.02 -2.39 -19.43
N GLN A 155 18.94 -2.37 -18.64
CA GLN A 155 17.85 -3.35 -18.71
C GLN A 155 16.59 -2.71 -19.30
N ARG A 156 16.26 -3.07 -20.53
CA ARG A 156 15.05 -2.58 -21.21
C ARG A 156 13.80 -3.28 -20.67
N LEU A 157 12.67 -2.59 -20.75
CA LEU A 157 11.35 -3.19 -20.54
C LEU A 157 10.91 -3.94 -21.79
N THR A 158 10.26 -5.09 -21.62
CA THR A 158 9.63 -5.87 -22.69
C THR A 158 8.11 -5.83 -22.54
N SER A 159 7.36 -6.44 -23.47
CA SER A 159 5.92 -6.61 -23.31
C SER A 159 5.54 -7.43 -22.08
N ASP A 160 6.40 -8.39 -21.68
CA ASP A 160 6.13 -9.30 -20.57
C ASP A 160 6.16 -8.59 -19.22
N ASP A 161 6.85 -7.44 -19.15
CA ASP A 161 6.83 -6.59 -17.96
C ASP A 161 5.46 -5.90 -17.76
N TYR A 162 4.57 -5.83 -18.76
CA TYR A 162 3.25 -5.17 -18.67
C TYR A 162 2.14 -6.19 -18.43
N GLY A 163 2.41 -7.15 -17.54
CA GLY A 163 1.56 -8.31 -17.29
C GLY A 163 0.50 -8.11 -16.19
N SER A 164 0.71 -7.20 -15.24
CA SER A 164 -0.16 -7.18 -14.07
C SER A 164 -1.49 -6.46 -14.25
N ALA A 165 -2.52 -7.03 -13.63
CA ALA A 165 -3.87 -6.48 -13.52
C ALA A 165 -4.06 -5.46 -12.39
N ASP A 166 -3.10 -5.30 -11.48
CA ASP A 166 -3.26 -4.44 -10.30
C ASP A 166 -2.21 -3.31 -10.21
N VAL A 167 -1.04 -3.42 -10.86
CA VAL A 167 0.05 -2.42 -10.76
C VAL A 167 -0.45 -1.03 -11.15
N THR A 168 -1.13 -0.90 -12.29
CA THR A 168 -1.71 0.37 -12.71
C THR A 168 -2.72 0.90 -11.70
N LEU A 169 -3.55 0.03 -11.12
CA LEU A 169 -4.56 0.46 -10.15
C LEU A 169 -3.93 0.91 -8.82
N TRP A 170 -2.78 0.34 -8.44
CA TRP A 170 -1.99 0.85 -7.32
C TRP A 170 -1.41 2.25 -7.57
N PHE A 171 -1.22 2.66 -8.82
CA PHE A 171 -0.85 4.05 -9.14
C PHE A 171 -1.98 5.02 -8.82
N PHE A 172 -3.22 4.66 -9.14
CA PHE A 172 -4.40 5.43 -8.74
C PHE A 172 -4.47 5.58 -7.22
N TYR A 173 -4.24 4.50 -6.47
CA TYR A 173 -4.18 4.54 -5.00
C TYR A 173 -3.08 5.46 -4.47
N ALA A 174 -1.85 5.34 -4.99
CA ALA A 174 -0.72 6.13 -4.52
C ALA A 174 -0.90 7.63 -4.84
N LEU A 175 -1.44 7.94 -6.03
CA LEU A 175 -1.78 9.30 -6.42
C LEU A 175 -2.91 9.87 -5.54
N ASP A 176 -3.95 9.09 -5.25
CA ASP A 176 -5.00 9.52 -4.32
C ASP A 176 -4.42 9.83 -2.94
N CYS A 177 -3.57 8.96 -2.39
CA CYS A 177 -2.90 9.22 -1.12
C CYS A 177 -2.12 10.54 -1.14
N TYR A 178 -1.36 10.80 -2.21
CA TYR A 178 -0.62 12.05 -2.38
C TYR A 178 -1.56 13.27 -2.43
N LEU A 179 -2.64 13.21 -3.22
CA LEU A 179 -3.59 14.30 -3.37
C LEU A 179 -4.38 14.58 -2.09
N GLN A 180 -4.76 13.55 -1.33
CA GLN A 180 -5.47 13.72 -0.06
C GLN A 180 -4.61 14.41 1.00
N VAL A 181 -3.31 14.12 1.04
CA VAL A 181 -2.37 14.73 2.01
C VAL A 181 -1.97 16.13 1.57
N THR A 182 -1.53 16.31 0.32
CA THR A 182 -0.94 17.57 -0.15
C THR A 182 -1.98 18.60 -0.63
N ARG A 183 -3.20 18.15 -0.96
CA ARG A 183 -4.22 18.94 -1.67
C ARG A 183 -3.72 19.57 -2.96
N ASN A 184 -2.60 19.09 -3.50
CA ASN A 184 -1.98 19.65 -4.68
C ASN A 184 -2.51 18.99 -5.95
N TYR A 185 -3.72 19.39 -6.33
CA TYR A 185 -4.39 18.94 -7.54
C TYR A 185 -3.87 19.59 -8.83
N GLU A 186 -2.89 20.50 -8.78
CA GLU A 186 -2.28 21.08 -9.99
C GLU A 186 -1.58 19.99 -10.80
N PHE A 187 -0.84 19.10 -10.14
CA PHE A 187 -0.16 17.98 -10.81
C PHE A 187 -1.09 16.89 -11.30
N LEU A 188 -2.37 16.90 -10.93
CA LEU A 188 -3.33 15.92 -11.44
C LEU A 188 -3.44 16.00 -12.97
N GLU A 189 -3.38 17.21 -13.54
CA GLU A 189 -3.47 17.45 -14.98
C GLU A 189 -2.37 16.71 -15.76
N ASP A 190 -1.16 16.61 -15.19
CA ASP A 190 -0.03 15.90 -15.80
C ASP A 190 -0.28 14.39 -15.90
N PHE A 191 -0.94 13.81 -14.88
CA PHE A 191 -1.19 12.37 -14.81
C PHE A 191 -2.49 11.97 -15.52
N TYR A 192 -3.47 12.88 -15.56
CA TYR A 192 -4.83 12.57 -15.97
C TYR A 192 -4.97 11.89 -17.35
N PRO A 193 -4.23 12.31 -18.41
CA PRO A 193 -4.27 11.61 -19.70
C PRO A 193 -3.87 10.13 -19.65
N HIS A 194 -2.89 9.78 -18.81
CA HIS A 194 -2.49 8.38 -18.59
C HIS A 194 -3.59 7.59 -17.88
N LEU A 195 -4.27 8.21 -16.92
CA LEU A 195 -5.38 7.59 -16.19
C LEU A 195 -6.58 7.32 -17.10
N VAL A 196 -6.95 8.28 -17.95
CA VAL A 196 -8.01 8.11 -18.96
C VAL A 196 -7.68 6.94 -19.90
N THR A 197 -6.44 6.89 -20.39
CA THR A 197 -5.98 5.80 -21.26
C THR A 197 -6.02 4.46 -20.54
N SER A 198 -5.67 4.43 -19.25
CA SER A 198 -5.74 3.23 -18.41
C SER A 198 -7.17 2.71 -18.30
N ILE A 199 -8.15 3.57 -17.96
CA ILE A 199 -9.57 3.17 -17.89
C ILE A 199 -10.04 2.61 -19.24
N HIS A 200 -9.77 3.31 -20.34
CA HIS A 200 -10.14 2.83 -21.68
C HIS A 200 -9.48 1.50 -22.02
N ARG A 201 -8.22 1.30 -21.64
CA ARG A 201 -7.51 0.05 -21.91
C ARG A 201 -8.12 -1.12 -21.15
N TYR A 202 -8.46 -0.95 -19.87
CA TYR A 202 -9.15 -1.98 -19.09
C TYR A 202 -10.51 -2.31 -19.73
N ILE A 203 -11.22 -1.35 -20.30
CA ILE A 203 -12.53 -1.60 -20.94
C ILE A 203 -12.39 -2.30 -22.30
N GLN A 204 -11.43 -1.89 -23.13
CA GLN A 204 -11.20 -2.48 -24.45
C GLN A 204 -10.57 -3.87 -24.38
N GLY A 205 -9.86 -4.15 -23.29
CA GLY A 205 -9.03 -5.34 -23.13
C GLY A 205 -7.56 -5.07 -23.44
N THR A 206 -6.70 -5.73 -22.68
CA THR A 206 -5.25 -5.71 -22.84
C THR A 206 -4.76 -6.91 -23.67
N PHE A 207 -3.51 -6.87 -24.13
CA PHE A 207 -2.89 -7.97 -24.90
C PHE A 207 -2.82 -9.29 -24.11
N ASN A 208 -2.76 -9.21 -22.79
CA ASN A 208 -2.72 -10.34 -21.87
C ASN A 208 -4.09 -10.71 -21.30
N GLY A 209 -5.20 -10.17 -21.83
CA GLY A 209 -6.56 -10.62 -21.55
C GLY A 209 -7.22 -10.02 -20.31
N ILE A 210 -6.64 -8.97 -19.71
CA ILE A 210 -7.29 -8.18 -18.65
C ILE A 210 -8.36 -7.33 -19.34
N HIS A 211 -9.61 -7.44 -18.90
CA HIS A 211 -10.70 -6.63 -19.45
C HIS A 211 -11.84 -6.44 -18.44
N ALA A 212 -12.51 -5.29 -18.48
CA ALA A 212 -13.77 -5.07 -17.78
C ALA A 212 -14.92 -5.68 -18.61
N ASP A 213 -15.70 -6.57 -18.01
CA ASP A 213 -16.88 -7.17 -18.66
C ASP A 213 -17.99 -6.11 -18.78
N PRO A 214 -18.45 -5.77 -20.00
CA PRO A 214 -19.46 -4.72 -20.18
C PRO A 214 -20.82 -5.06 -19.58
N LYS A 215 -21.09 -6.35 -19.25
CA LYS A 215 -22.37 -6.76 -18.66
C LYS A 215 -22.48 -6.40 -17.19
N ASP A 216 -21.37 -6.41 -16.46
CA ASP A 216 -21.36 -6.23 -15.00
C ASP A 216 -20.32 -5.23 -14.49
N GLY A 217 -19.49 -4.68 -15.38
CA GLY A 217 -18.49 -3.65 -15.06
C GLY A 217 -17.30 -4.17 -14.24
N LEU A 218 -17.15 -5.48 -14.08
CA LEU A 218 -16.08 -6.10 -13.30
C LEU A 218 -14.89 -6.47 -14.18
N VAL A 219 -13.68 -6.28 -13.66
CA VAL A 219 -12.43 -6.67 -14.30
C VAL A 219 -12.24 -8.19 -14.18
N SER A 220 -12.13 -8.83 -15.33
CA SER A 220 -11.81 -10.23 -15.51
C SER A 220 -10.38 -10.38 -16.04
N ILE A 221 -9.66 -11.39 -15.56
CA ILE A 221 -8.27 -11.69 -15.90
C ILE A 221 -8.11 -13.17 -16.20
N PRO A 222 -7.14 -13.57 -17.04
CA PRO A 222 -6.80 -14.98 -17.16
C PRO A 222 -6.03 -15.49 -15.93
N GLY A 223 -6.07 -16.81 -15.70
CA GLY A 223 -5.36 -17.48 -14.61
C GLY A 223 -3.85 -17.63 -14.85
N LYS A 224 -3.15 -16.57 -15.24
CA LYS A 224 -1.72 -16.54 -15.60
C LYS A 224 -0.82 -15.91 -14.52
N GLY A 225 -1.34 -15.71 -13.30
CA GLY A 225 -0.57 -15.09 -12.21
C GLY A 225 -0.43 -13.57 -12.34
N LEU A 226 -1.49 -12.86 -12.74
CA LEU A 226 -1.43 -11.42 -13.04
C LEU A 226 -1.74 -10.50 -11.83
N THR A 227 -2.00 -11.07 -10.65
CA THR A 227 -2.26 -10.35 -9.39
C THR A 227 -1.01 -10.30 -8.51
N TRP A 228 -1.01 -9.62 -7.38
CA TRP A 228 0.11 -9.68 -6.43
C TRP A 228 0.46 -11.10 -5.93
N MET A 229 -0.50 -12.04 -5.96
CA MET A 229 -0.26 -13.46 -5.71
C MET A 229 0.26 -14.17 -6.97
N ASN A 230 1.47 -13.82 -7.42
CA ASN A 230 2.03 -14.19 -8.73
C ASN A 230 3.18 -15.22 -8.70
N ALA A 231 3.28 -16.05 -7.65
CA ALA A 231 4.26 -17.14 -7.64
C ALA A 231 4.08 -18.11 -8.83
N LEU A 232 5.18 -18.38 -9.54
CA LEU A 232 5.25 -19.26 -10.70
C LEU A 232 6.28 -20.36 -10.46
N ILE A 233 5.94 -21.60 -10.79
CA ILE A 233 6.88 -22.73 -10.80
C ILE A 233 6.86 -23.33 -12.20
N ASN A 234 8.01 -23.31 -12.88
CA ASN A 234 8.14 -23.76 -14.27
C ASN A 234 7.11 -23.10 -15.22
N GLY A 235 6.83 -21.81 -15.00
CA GLY A 235 5.85 -21.05 -15.78
C GLY A 235 4.37 -21.30 -15.43
N ILE A 236 4.09 -22.12 -14.41
CA ILE A 236 2.73 -22.45 -13.98
C ILE A 236 2.42 -21.67 -12.68
N PRO A 237 1.31 -20.91 -12.64
CA PRO A 237 0.87 -20.22 -11.42
C PRO A 237 0.56 -21.19 -10.29
N VAL A 238 1.13 -20.93 -9.11
CA VAL A 238 0.85 -21.68 -7.88
C VAL A 238 -0.58 -21.37 -7.38
N THR A 239 -0.99 -20.11 -7.53
CA THR A 239 -2.31 -19.59 -7.18
C THR A 239 -2.97 -19.03 -8.44
N PRO A 240 -3.53 -19.87 -9.32
CA PRO A 240 -4.20 -19.40 -10.54
C PRO A 240 -5.50 -18.68 -10.18
N ARG A 241 -5.49 -17.35 -10.20
CA ARG A 241 -6.63 -16.50 -9.83
C ARG A 241 -7.31 -15.90 -11.06
N GLY A 242 -7.65 -16.76 -12.03
CA GLY A 242 -8.35 -16.36 -13.25
C GLY A 242 -9.87 -16.26 -13.04
N GLY A 243 -10.52 -15.33 -13.73
CA GLY A 243 -11.88 -14.89 -13.45
C GLY A 243 -11.85 -13.44 -12.97
N LYS A 244 -12.66 -13.08 -11.97
CA LYS A 244 -12.75 -11.73 -11.42
C LYS A 244 -12.29 -11.73 -9.94
N PRO A 245 -11.00 -11.46 -9.66
CA PRO A 245 -10.48 -11.38 -8.29
C PRO A 245 -11.06 -10.20 -7.52
N ILE A 246 -11.33 -10.40 -6.23
CA ILE A 246 -11.97 -9.38 -5.40
C ILE A 246 -11.13 -8.11 -5.25
N GLU A 247 -9.82 -8.22 -5.07
CA GLU A 247 -8.95 -7.07 -4.83
C GLU A 247 -8.68 -6.24 -6.09
N VAL A 248 -8.58 -6.90 -7.25
CA VAL A 248 -8.49 -6.19 -8.55
C VAL A 248 -9.77 -5.38 -8.76
N ASN A 249 -10.93 -5.97 -8.46
CA ASN A 249 -12.21 -5.29 -8.60
C ASN A 249 -12.44 -4.20 -7.53
N ALA A 250 -11.90 -4.36 -6.33
CA ALA A 250 -11.89 -3.32 -5.31
C ALA A 250 -11.05 -2.11 -5.73
N LEU A 251 -9.83 -2.36 -6.21
CA LEU A 251 -8.95 -1.32 -6.75
C LEU A 251 -9.54 -0.65 -8.00
N TRP A 252 -10.19 -1.42 -8.87
CA TRP A 252 -10.90 -0.90 -10.04
C TRP A 252 -12.06 0.01 -9.66
N TYR A 253 -12.90 -0.42 -8.71
CA TYR A 253 -13.98 0.41 -8.18
C TYR A 253 -13.46 1.71 -7.57
N ALA A 254 -12.35 1.64 -6.82
CA ALA A 254 -11.69 2.83 -6.27
C ALA A 254 -11.17 3.74 -7.39
N ALA A 255 -10.49 3.20 -8.41
CA ALA A 255 -10.00 3.95 -9.56
C ALA A 255 -11.13 4.67 -10.32
N LEU A 256 -12.24 4.00 -10.58
CA LEU A 256 -13.43 4.63 -11.20
C LEU A 256 -14.01 5.74 -10.32
N SER A 257 -14.04 5.55 -9.00
CA SER A 257 -14.51 6.55 -8.04
C SER A 257 -13.58 7.77 -8.02
N PHE A 258 -12.27 7.56 -8.08
CA PHE A 258 -11.29 8.63 -8.21
C PHE A 258 -11.45 9.38 -9.52
N MET A 259 -11.68 8.70 -10.65
CA MET A 259 -11.93 9.37 -11.93
C MET A 259 -13.17 10.25 -11.89
N VAL A 260 -14.23 9.87 -11.17
CA VAL A 260 -15.39 10.74 -10.93
C VAL A 260 -15.00 11.99 -10.14
N GLU A 261 -14.31 11.84 -9.01
CA GLU A 261 -13.85 12.98 -8.17
C GLU A 261 -12.90 13.91 -8.94
N TRP A 262 -11.88 13.34 -9.59
CA TRP A 262 -10.84 14.06 -10.30
C TRP A 262 -11.40 14.79 -11.53
N SER A 263 -12.32 14.17 -12.27
CA SER A 263 -13.04 14.85 -13.36
C SER A 263 -13.83 16.06 -12.86
N GLN A 264 -14.51 15.94 -11.72
CA GLN A 264 -15.26 17.06 -11.12
C GLN A 264 -14.34 18.20 -10.71
N HIS A 265 -13.21 17.88 -10.10
CA HIS A 265 -12.22 18.87 -9.69
C HIS A 265 -11.65 19.62 -10.91
N LEU A 266 -11.24 18.90 -11.97
CA LEU A 266 -10.71 19.52 -13.19
C LEU A 266 -11.75 20.36 -13.94
N ASN A 267 -12.99 19.87 -14.08
CA ASN A 267 -14.07 20.63 -14.73
C ASN A 267 -14.39 21.94 -14.00
N SER A 268 -14.27 21.97 -12.65
CA SER A 268 -14.52 23.19 -11.87
C SER A 268 -13.53 24.33 -12.15
N LYS A 269 -12.35 24.01 -12.72
CA LYS A 269 -11.33 24.97 -13.12
C LYS A 269 -11.49 25.49 -14.55
N GLY A 270 -12.47 25.00 -15.31
CA GLY A 270 -12.73 25.41 -16.69
C GLY A 270 -11.99 24.59 -17.75
N ASP A 271 -11.22 23.57 -17.35
CA ASP A 271 -10.49 22.70 -18.27
C ASP A 271 -11.30 21.43 -18.61
N LEU A 272 -11.65 21.35 -19.90
CA LEU A 272 -12.18 20.19 -20.64
C LEU A 272 -13.57 19.66 -20.24
N SER A 273 -14.28 19.15 -21.24
CA SER A 273 -15.51 18.37 -21.08
C SER A 273 -15.17 16.94 -20.66
N HIS A 274 -14.69 16.72 -19.44
CA HIS A 274 -14.45 15.36 -18.96
C HIS A 274 -15.76 14.61 -18.75
N ALA A 275 -15.79 13.33 -19.15
CA ALA A 275 -16.99 12.50 -19.14
C ALA A 275 -17.31 11.97 -17.73
N ILE A 276 -17.66 12.87 -16.80
CA ILE A 276 -18.05 12.52 -15.41
C ILE A 276 -19.15 11.44 -15.41
N SER A 277 -20.17 11.61 -16.26
CA SER A 277 -21.29 10.66 -16.37
C SER A 277 -20.84 9.26 -16.78
N TYR A 278 -19.87 9.18 -17.70
CA TYR A 278 -19.32 7.90 -18.17
C TYR A 278 -18.64 7.12 -17.04
N TYR A 279 -17.76 7.77 -16.26
CA TYR A 279 -17.12 7.11 -15.12
C TYR A 279 -18.13 6.76 -14.02
N GLN A 280 -19.13 7.61 -13.81
CA GLN A 280 -20.17 7.38 -12.80
C GLN A 280 -21.06 6.17 -13.14
N GLU A 281 -21.39 5.96 -14.42
CA GLU A 281 -22.12 4.78 -14.89
C GLU A 281 -21.31 3.49 -14.65
N LEU A 282 -20.03 3.48 -15.05
CA LEU A 282 -19.12 2.35 -14.83
C LEU A 282 -18.96 2.04 -13.34
N MET A 283 -18.70 3.07 -12.53
CA MET A 283 -18.57 2.96 -11.08
C MET A 283 -19.83 2.35 -10.45
N THR A 284 -21.01 2.80 -10.87
CA THR A 284 -22.29 2.34 -10.33
C THR A 284 -22.57 0.89 -10.70
N LEU A 285 -22.27 0.50 -11.95
CA LEU A 285 -22.42 -0.88 -12.41
C LEU A 285 -21.46 -1.80 -11.64
N CYS A 286 -20.17 -1.45 -11.58
CA CYS A 286 -19.15 -2.19 -10.85
C CYS A 286 -19.56 -2.40 -9.37
N LYS A 287 -19.96 -1.32 -8.67
CA LYS A 287 -20.42 -1.38 -7.27
C LYS A 287 -21.56 -2.39 -7.08
N ARG A 288 -22.60 -2.28 -7.92
CA ARG A 288 -23.78 -3.16 -7.85
C ARG A 288 -23.39 -4.61 -8.05
N SER A 289 -22.49 -4.88 -9.00
CA SER A 289 -22.02 -6.23 -9.29
C SER A 289 -21.15 -6.78 -8.17
N ILE A 290 -20.26 -5.98 -7.56
CA ILE A 290 -19.50 -6.38 -6.38
C ILE A 290 -20.44 -6.84 -5.26
N GLN A 291 -21.42 -6.00 -4.91
CA GLN A 291 -22.37 -6.28 -3.84
C GLN A 291 -23.22 -7.52 -4.11
N LYS A 292 -23.57 -7.78 -5.38
CA LYS A 292 -24.43 -8.89 -5.78
C LYS A 292 -23.68 -10.22 -5.90
N ARG A 293 -22.46 -10.21 -6.43
CA ARG A 293 -21.77 -11.44 -6.87
C ARG A 293 -20.71 -11.95 -5.90
N PHE A 294 -20.02 -11.08 -5.15
CA PHE A 294 -18.89 -11.51 -4.33
C PHE A 294 -19.28 -12.02 -2.95
N TRP A 295 -20.51 -11.84 -2.48
CA TRP A 295 -20.90 -12.29 -1.15
C TRP A 295 -21.06 -13.81 -1.10
N TYR A 296 -20.21 -14.49 -0.33
CA TYR A 296 -20.33 -15.91 -0.04
C TYR A 296 -21.16 -16.12 1.24
N ASN A 297 -22.43 -16.43 1.07
CA ASN A 297 -23.40 -16.45 2.17
C ASN A 297 -23.11 -17.50 3.25
N GLU A 298 -22.68 -18.71 2.86
CA GLU A 298 -22.39 -19.79 3.82
C GLU A 298 -21.17 -19.47 4.70
N GLY A 299 -20.17 -18.80 4.12
CA GLY A 299 -18.98 -18.38 4.82
C GLY A 299 -19.14 -17.09 5.61
N GLY A 300 -20.01 -16.17 5.18
CA GLY A 300 -20.13 -14.83 5.76
C GLY A 300 -18.98 -13.89 5.39
N TYR A 301 -18.33 -14.13 4.25
CA TYR A 301 -17.21 -13.34 3.73
C TYR A 301 -17.28 -13.23 2.20
N LEU A 302 -16.28 -12.61 1.55
CA LEU A 302 -16.27 -12.45 0.09
C LEU A 302 -15.57 -13.63 -0.60
N TYR A 303 -16.12 -14.10 -1.73
CA TYR A 303 -15.39 -14.97 -2.66
C TYR A 303 -14.04 -14.33 -3.03
N ASP A 304 -12.98 -15.13 -3.12
CA ASP A 304 -11.66 -14.62 -3.52
C ASP A 304 -11.64 -14.28 -5.01
N VAL A 305 -12.28 -15.12 -5.81
CA VAL A 305 -12.44 -14.97 -7.25
C VAL A 305 -13.85 -15.44 -7.64
N ILE A 306 -14.54 -14.71 -8.51
CA ILE A 306 -15.79 -15.18 -9.13
C ILE A 306 -15.61 -15.42 -10.63
N ASP A 307 -16.53 -16.17 -11.24
CA ASP A 307 -16.50 -16.52 -12.66
C ASP A 307 -15.14 -17.14 -13.08
N GLY A 308 -14.50 -17.88 -12.18
CA GLY A 308 -13.26 -18.60 -12.44
C GLY A 308 -13.51 -19.87 -13.25
N GLN A 309 -12.43 -20.55 -13.63
CA GLN A 309 -12.50 -21.78 -14.45
C GLN A 309 -13.41 -22.87 -13.82
N ASN A 310 -13.40 -22.96 -12.48
CA ASN A 310 -14.18 -23.93 -11.72
C ASN A 310 -15.40 -23.30 -11.02
N GLY A 311 -15.82 -22.10 -11.43
CA GLY A 311 -16.86 -21.32 -10.77
C GLY A 311 -16.29 -20.32 -9.75
N ASP A 312 -17.12 -19.95 -8.78
CA ASP A 312 -16.79 -18.98 -7.73
C ASP A 312 -15.94 -19.66 -6.64
N ASP A 313 -14.79 -19.08 -6.29
CA ASP A 313 -13.81 -19.63 -5.34
C ASP A 313 -14.06 -19.11 -3.92
N PRO A 314 -14.54 -19.96 -2.99
CA PRO A 314 -14.81 -19.58 -1.60
C PRO A 314 -13.57 -19.61 -0.72
N ALA A 315 -12.36 -19.79 -1.27
CA ALA A 315 -11.13 -19.81 -0.47
C ALA A 315 -11.01 -18.53 0.39
N LEU A 316 -10.95 -18.72 1.71
CA LEU A 316 -10.78 -17.60 2.64
C LEU A 316 -9.35 -17.05 2.55
N ARG A 317 -9.21 -15.89 1.89
CA ARG A 317 -7.96 -15.17 1.66
C ARG A 317 -8.02 -13.73 2.17
N PRO A 318 -6.86 -13.07 2.40
CA PRO A 318 -6.84 -11.70 2.89
C PRO A 318 -7.15 -10.65 1.81
N ASN A 319 -7.24 -11.04 0.53
CA ASN A 319 -7.50 -10.13 -0.60
C ASN A 319 -8.77 -9.28 -0.42
N GLN A 320 -9.79 -9.85 0.22
CA GLN A 320 -11.02 -9.14 0.55
C GLN A 320 -10.81 -7.89 1.41
N LEU A 321 -9.72 -7.81 2.20
CA LEU A 321 -9.43 -6.61 2.99
C LEU A 321 -9.30 -5.36 2.14
N LEU A 322 -8.82 -5.47 0.89
CA LEU A 322 -8.74 -4.33 -0.02
C LEU A 322 -10.12 -3.82 -0.45
N ALA A 323 -11.15 -4.67 -0.46
CA ALA A 323 -12.53 -4.22 -0.65
C ALA A 323 -13.05 -3.43 0.56
N LEU A 324 -12.44 -3.59 1.73
CA LEU A 324 -12.79 -2.89 2.97
C LEU A 324 -11.96 -1.61 3.13
N SER A 325 -10.65 -1.66 2.92
CA SER A 325 -9.70 -0.65 3.38
C SER A 325 -9.53 0.56 2.47
N LEU A 326 -9.94 0.49 1.21
CA LEU A 326 -9.81 1.60 0.27
C LEU A 326 -10.78 2.74 0.60
N ARG A 327 -10.38 3.99 0.30
CA ARG A 327 -11.19 5.21 0.54
C ARG A 327 -12.60 5.10 -0.04
N TYR A 328 -12.72 4.51 -1.22
CA TYR A 328 -13.98 4.11 -1.82
C TYR A 328 -14.16 2.60 -1.73
N SER A 329 -15.19 2.18 -0.99
CA SER A 329 -15.52 0.77 -0.76
C SER A 329 -16.93 0.45 -1.28
N ALA A 330 -17.05 -0.67 -1.99
CA ALA A 330 -18.32 -1.14 -2.52
C ALA A 330 -19.11 -1.98 -1.49
N VAL A 331 -18.46 -2.49 -0.45
CA VAL A 331 -19.11 -3.38 0.53
C VAL A 331 -19.93 -2.59 1.55
N THR A 332 -20.99 -3.22 2.07
CA THR A 332 -21.81 -2.62 3.13
C THR A 332 -21.11 -2.72 4.49
N GLN A 333 -21.56 -1.91 5.46
CA GLN A 333 -21.02 -1.94 6.81
C GLN A 333 -21.18 -3.31 7.50
N GLY A 334 -22.33 -3.98 7.30
CA GLY A 334 -22.56 -5.32 7.85
C GLY A 334 -21.61 -6.36 7.25
N GLN A 335 -21.39 -6.31 5.93
CA GLN A 335 -20.41 -7.18 5.25
C GLN A 335 -18.99 -6.90 5.75
N ARG A 336 -18.60 -5.63 5.91
CA ARG A 336 -17.31 -5.21 6.46
C ARG A 336 -17.06 -5.81 7.85
N GLN A 337 -18.05 -5.74 8.75
CA GLN A 337 -17.93 -6.31 10.09
C GLN A 337 -17.76 -7.83 10.05
N SER A 338 -18.61 -8.52 9.28
CA SER A 338 -18.56 -9.98 9.13
C SER A 338 -17.22 -10.46 8.56
N VAL A 339 -16.76 -9.84 7.47
CA VAL A 339 -15.47 -10.16 6.83
C VAL A 339 -14.32 -9.95 7.82
N LEU A 340 -14.30 -8.83 8.53
CA LEU A 340 -13.21 -8.51 9.43
C LEU A 340 -13.13 -9.48 10.60
N GLU A 341 -14.26 -9.90 11.15
CA GLU A 341 -14.31 -10.93 12.21
C GLU A 341 -13.69 -12.24 11.73
N ILE A 342 -14.06 -12.70 10.54
CA ILE A 342 -13.60 -13.97 9.97
C ILE A 342 -12.11 -13.90 9.60
N VAL A 343 -11.67 -12.82 8.95
CA VAL A 343 -10.26 -12.58 8.65
C VAL A 343 -9.43 -12.53 9.94
N THR A 344 -9.90 -11.84 10.97
CA THR A 344 -9.23 -11.79 12.28
C THR A 344 -9.09 -13.19 12.88
N ARG A 345 -10.16 -13.99 12.85
CA ARG A 345 -10.18 -15.32 13.46
C ARG A 345 -9.25 -16.31 12.77
N HIS A 346 -9.17 -16.27 11.44
CA HIS A 346 -8.54 -17.34 10.67
C HIS A 346 -7.20 -16.95 10.05
N LEU A 347 -6.99 -15.67 9.72
CA LEU A 347 -5.83 -15.25 8.93
C LEU A 347 -4.82 -14.42 9.73
N LEU A 348 -5.25 -13.67 10.73
CA LEU A 348 -4.34 -12.83 11.53
C LEU A 348 -3.35 -13.67 12.34
N THR A 349 -2.10 -13.22 12.33
CA THR A 349 -0.98 -13.75 13.15
C THR A 349 -0.27 -12.59 13.86
N SER A 350 0.75 -12.89 14.66
CA SER A 350 1.60 -11.84 15.26
C SER A 350 2.42 -11.07 14.24
N GLN A 351 2.71 -11.65 13.06
CA GLN A 351 3.61 -11.07 12.05
C GLN A 351 2.86 -10.52 10.81
N GLY A 352 1.54 -10.70 10.74
CA GLY A 352 0.75 -10.24 9.60
C GLY A 352 -0.48 -11.08 9.34
N LEU A 353 -0.82 -11.29 8.07
CA LEU A 353 -1.94 -12.15 7.68
C LEU A 353 -1.51 -13.32 6.79
N ARG A 354 -2.01 -14.51 7.13
CA ARG A 354 -1.92 -15.71 6.29
C ARG A 354 -2.58 -15.45 4.93
N THR A 355 -1.93 -15.91 3.87
CA THR A 355 -2.42 -15.80 2.49
C THR A 355 -3.57 -16.75 2.15
N LEU A 356 -3.77 -17.79 2.97
CA LEU A 356 -4.86 -18.76 2.86
C LEU A 356 -5.23 -19.27 4.26
N SER A 357 -6.52 -19.52 4.50
CA SER A 357 -6.99 -20.11 5.75
C SER A 357 -6.37 -21.50 6.01
N PRO A 358 -5.91 -21.80 7.25
CA PRO A 358 -5.44 -23.13 7.65
C PRO A 358 -6.46 -24.26 7.46
N GLN A 359 -7.74 -23.92 7.33
CA GLN A 359 -8.80 -24.91 7.08
C GLN A 359 -8.86 -25.37 5.62
N ASN A 360 -8.18 -24.67 4.71
CA ASN A 360 -8.16 -25.05 3.30
C ASN A 360 -7.15 -26.19 3.08
N PRO A 361 -7.49 -27.26 2.33
CA PRO A 361 -6.57 -28.37 2.07
C PRO A 361 -5.27 -27.99 1.35
N ALA A 362 -5.26 -26.87 0.62
CA ALA A 362 -4.06 -26.36 -0.06
C ALA A 362 -3.13 -25.56 0.86
N TYR A 363 -3.50 -25.38 2.14
CA TYR A 363 -2.73 -24.59 3.09
C TYR A 363 -1.32 -25.16 3.34
N LYS A 364 -0.32 -24.28 3.30
CA LYS A 364 1.10 -24.55 3.58
C LYS A 364 1.64 -23.49 4.53
N GLY A 365 1.55 -23.75 5.83
CA GLY A 365 1.99 -22.82 6.88
C GLY A 365 3.49 -22.71 7.04
N HIS A 366 4.25 -23.77 6.76
CA HIS A 366 5.71 -23.73 6.75
C HIS A 366 6.25 -23.85 5.32
N PRO A 367 6.83 -22.78 4.75
CA PRO A 367 7.60 -22.87 3.53
C PRO A 367 8.78 -23.82 3.77
N GLY A 368 9.00 -24.75 2.87
CA GLY A 368 10.16 -25.64 2.95
C GLY A 368 11.49 -24.91 2.72
N SER A 369 12.57 -25.69 2.69
CA SER A 369 13.92 -25.14 2.52
C SER A 369 14.29 -24.83 1.06
N SER A 370 13.62 -25.48 0.10
CA SER A 370 13.89 -25.27 -1.33
C SER A 370 13.15 -24.06 -1.87
N TRP A 371 13.67 -23.47 -2.95
CA TRP A 371 13.00 -22.37 -3.65
C TRP A 371 11.59 -22.78 -4.11
N GLU A 372 11.42 -23.99 -4.65
CA GLU A 372 10.13 -24.49 -5.09
C GLU A 372 9.13 -24.59 -3.94
N GLU A 373 9.53 -25.15 -2.79
CA GLU A 373 8.66 -25.24 -1.61
C GLU A 373 8.26 -23.85 -1.08
N GLN A 374 9.20 -22.90 -1.09
CA GLN A 374 8.93 -21.51 -0.72
C GLN A 374 7.91 -20.87 -1.67
N GLN A 375 8.08 -21.00 -2.99
CA GLN A 375 7.11 -20.49 -3.96
C GLN A 375 5.74 -21.16 -3.82
N GLN A 376 5.69 -22.45 -3.48
CA GLN A 376 4.43 -23.16 -3.25
C GLN A 376 3.67 -22.64 -2.03
N ALA A 377 4.36 -22.21 -0.97
CA ALA A 377 3.75 -21.73 0.26
C ALA A 377 3.49 -20.21 0.26
N LEU A 378 4.25 -19.45 -0.54
CA LEU A 378 4.31 -17.98 -0.55
C LEU A 378 2.92 -17.31 -0.54
N HIS A 379 2.00 -17.84 -1.34
CA HIS A 379 0.60 -17.40 -1.41
C HIS A 379 -0.40 -18.51 -1.07
N GLN A 380 0.04 -19.59 -0.42
CA GLN A 380 -0.82 -20.69 0.01
C GLN A 380 -0.73 -20.95 1.51
N GLY A 381 -0.23 -20.00 2.30
CA GLY A 381 -0.25 -20.14 3.75
C GLY A 381 0.73 -19.27 4.50
N SER A 382 1.80 -18.80 3.84
CA SER A 382 2.72 -17.81 4.41
C SER A 382 1.98 -16.55 4.86
N THR A 383 2.52 -15.93 5.90
CA THR A 383 2.08 -14.66 6.48
C THR A 383 2.74 -13.50 5.77
N TRP A 384 1.99 -12.48 5.37
CA TRP A 384 2.53 -11.23 4.81
C TRP A 384 2.23 -10.05 5.73
N THR A 385 3.27 -9.28 6.06
CA THR A 385 3.19 -8.17 7.03
C THR A 385 2.44 -6.96 6.49
N TRP A 386 2.66 -6.58 5.23
CA TRP A 386 2.01 -5.39 4.66
C TRP A 386 0.47 -5.42 4.72
N LEU A 387 -0.13 -6.62 4.78
CA LEU A 387 -1.57 -6.81 4.91
C LEU A 387 -2.13 -6.28 6.25
N LEU A 388 -1.28 -6.03 7.27
CA LEU A 388 -1.68 -5.33 8.49
C LEU A 388 -2.20 -3.93 8.20
N GLY A 389 -1.68 -3.29 7.16
CA GLY A 389 -2.15 -1.98 6.72
C GLY A 389 -3.63 -1.97 6.33
N PRO A 390 -4.03 -2.70 5.27
CA PRO A 390 -5.43 -2.88 4.91
C PRO A 390 -6.30 -3.42 6.07
N TYR A 391 -5.76 -4.31 6.91
CA TYR A 391 -6.48 -4.84 8.06
C TYR A 391 -6.83 -3.77 9.09
N ILE A 392 -5.86 -2.94 9.48
CA ILE A 392 -6.07 -1.85 10.44
C ILE A 392 -6.94 -0.75 9.85
N ASP A 393 -6.75 -0.37 8.58
CA ASP A 393 -7.67 0.56 7.92
C ASP A 393 -9.11 0.05 7.93
N ALA A 394 -9.31 -1.23 7.65
CA ALA A 394 -10.64 -1.86 7.70
C ALA A 394 -11.24 -1.81 9.12
N MET A 395 -10.43 -1.98 10.18
CA MET A 395 -10.83 -1.80 11.58
C MET A 395 -11.23 -0.35 11.88
N LEU A 396 -10.39 0.62 11.50
CA LEU A 396 -10.62 2.04 11.81
C LEU A 396 -11.82 2.60 11.04
N MET A 397 -12.02 2.18 9.79
CA MET A 397 -13.17 2.59 8.98
C MET A 397 -14.52 2.11 9.53
N GLN A 398 -14.56 1.12 10.44
CA GLN A 398 -15.82 0.76 11.09
C GLN A 398 -16.46 1.92 11.86
N GLN A 399 -15.65 2.90 12.29
CA GLN A 399 -16.09 4.06 13.07
C GLN A 399 -16.67 5.20 12.21
N ASN A 400 -16.26 5.31 10.94
CA ASN A 400 -16.61 6.43 10.07
C ASN A 400 -17.99 6.26 9.39
N ASN A 401 -19.04 5.96 10.16
CA ASN A 401 -20.40 5.96 9.63
C ASN A 401 -21.01 7.38 9.65
N PRO A 402 -21.16 8.06 8.50
CA PRO A 402 -21.69 9.43 8.44
C PRO A 402 -23.15 9.55 8.93
N TYR A 403 -23.88 8.44 9.10
CA TYR A 403 -25.26 8.42 9.60
C TYR A 403 -25.37 8.39 11.15
N ASN A 404 -24.28 8.15 11.89
CA ASN A 404 -24.29 8.10 13.35
C ASN A 404 -23.46 9.24 13.98
N LYS A 405 -23.82 10.49 13.68
CA LYS A 405 -23.23 11.69 14.33
C LYS A 405 -23.70 11.94 15.77
N THR A 406 -24.63 11.13 16.30
CA THR A 406 -25.26 11.33 17.61
C THR A 406 -24.66 10.52 18.76
N ALA A 407 -23.61 9.72 18.54
CA ALA A 407 -22.98 8.90 19.58
C ALA A 407 -21.62 9.48 20.02
N SER A 408 -21.60 10.70 20.55
CA SER A 408 -20.35 11.41 20.91
C SER A 408 -19.66 10.90 22.19
N HIS A 409 -20.27 9.99 22.97
CA HIS A 409 -19.70 9.49 24.23
C HIS A 409 -19.60 7.96 24.33
N GLN A 410 -20.35 7.19 23.54
CA GLN A 410 -20.18 5.73 23.48
C GLN A 410 -19.00 5.30 22.57
N ASN A 411 -18.51 6.21 21.72
CA ASN A 411 -17.42 5.94 20.80
C ASN A 411 -16.04 5.96 21.45
N ASP A 412 -15.85 6.65 22.58
CA ASP A 412 -14.53 6.81 23.20
C ASP A 412 -13.93 5.48 23.69
N SER A 413 -14.73 4.63 24.37
CA SER A 413 -14.24 3.33 24.85
C SER A 413 -13.99 2.33 23.72
N LEU A 414 -14.79 2.37 22.66
CA LEU A 414 -14.59 1.53 21.47
C LEU A 414 -13.36 2.00 20.67
N GLN A 415 -13.18 3.31 20.54
CA GLN A 415 -12.03 3.94 19.90
C GLN A 415 -10.73 3.57 20.64
N GLU A 416 -10.71 3.69 21.97
CA GLU A 416 -9.60 3.28 22.81
C GLU A 416 -9.33 1.76 22.71
N TYR A 417 -10.38 0.93 22.74
CA TYR A 417 -10.23 -0.52 22.57
C TYR A 417 -9.61 -0.88 21.21
N LEU A 418 -10.09 -0.28 20.12
CA LEU A 418 -9.55 -0.51 18.78
C LEU A 418 -8.12 -0.01 18.68
N TRP A 419 -7.83 1.18 19.20
CA TRP A 419 -6.49 1.75 19.21
C TRP A 419 -5.50 0.83 19.93
N ARG A 420 -5.83 0.36 21.15
CA ARG A 420 -5.00 -0.60 21.89
C ARG A 420 -4.81 -1.91 21.12
N LYS A 421 -5.89 -2.43 20.54
CA LYS A 421 -5.84 -3.68 19.77
C LYS A 421 -4.91 -3.55 18.56
N CYS A 422 -4.97 -2.42 17.84
CA CYS A 422 -4.09 -2.16 16.71
C CYS A 422 -2.64 -1.91 17.16
N LEU A 423 -2.43 -1.23 18.29
CA LEU A 423 -1.11 -1.00 18.88
C LEU A 423 -0.41 -2.31 19.23
N LEU A 424 -1.13 -3.28 19.81
CA LEU A 424 -0.61 -4.62 20.10
C LEU A 424 -0.10 -5.35 18.85
N LEU A 425 -0.63 -5.06 17.66
CA LEU A 425 -0.15 -5.65 16.41
C LEU A 425 1.19 -5.09 15.95
N LEU A 426 1.64 -3.96 16.49
CA LEU A 426 2.92 -3.36 16.18
C LEU A 426 4.06 -3.88 17.06
N GLU A 427 3.73 -4.42 18.24
CA GLU A 427 4.70 -4.84 19.26
C GLU A 427 5.70 -5.90 18.76
N PRO A 428 5.29 -6.96 18.04
CA PRO A 428 6.22 -7.98 17.57
C PRO A 428 7.35 -7.43 16.70
N PHE A 429 7.07 -6.36 15.94
CA PHE A 429 8.07 -5.75 15.06
C PHE A 429 9.17 -5.02 15.81
N ASN A 430 9.00 -4.70 17.10
CA ASN A 430 10.07 -4.09 17.89
C ASN A 430 11.26 -5.05 18.03
N GLU A 431 10.98 -6.34 18.24
CA GLU A 431 12.00 -7.38 18.27
C GLU A 431 12.57 -7.60 16.87
N ASN A 432 11.72 -7.67 15.83
CA ASN A 432 12.19 -7.82 14.45
C ASN A 432 13.16 -6.69 14.03
N PHE A 433 12.89 -5.43 14.37
CA PHE A 433 13.82 -4.33 14.08
C PHE A 433 15.12 -4.41 14.89
N ARG A 434 15.13 -5.04 16.07
CA ARG A 434 16.34 -5.20 16.88
C ARG A 434 17.22 -6.35 16.41
N GLU A 435 16.61 -7.43 15.94
CA GLU A 435 17.30 -8.63 15.47
C GLU A 435 17.62 -8.59 13.96
N GLY A 436 16.80 -7.86 13.20
CA GLY A 436 16.87 -7.74 11.75
C GLY A 436 18.12 -7.01 11.26
N LEU A 437 18.64 -7.46 10.11
CA LEU A 437 19.86 -6.91 9.54
C LEU A 437 19.69 -5.43 9.17
N LEU A 438 20.56 -4.58 9.74
CA LEU A 438 20.51 -3.11 9.63
C LEU A 438 19.24 -2.46 10.20
N GLY A 439 18.55 -3.14 11.11
CA GLY A 439 17.30 -2.68 11.69
C GLY A 439 16.18 -2.59 10.66
N MET A 440 16.13 -3.56 9.74
CA MET A 440 15.10 -3.69 8.72
C MET A 440 14.24 -4.90 9.04
N ASN A 441 12.97 -4.85 8.65
CA ASN A 441 12.01 -5.91 8.91
C ASN A 441 11.74 -6.73 7.64
N GLU A 442 11.58 -8.04 7.85
CA GLU A 442 11.14 -8.98 6.83
C GLU A 442 9.69 -8.73 6.44
N GLY A 443 9.31 -9.17 5.24
CA GLY A 443 7.94 -8.99 4.73
C GLY A 443 7.07 -10.23 4.75
N VAL A 444 7.71 -11.40 4.87
CA VAL A 444 7.05 -12.71 4.73
C VAL A 444 7.58 -13.64 5.81
N PHE A 445 6.65 -14.27 6.51
CA PHE A 445 6.89 -15.16 7.64
C PHE A 445 6.11 -16.47 7.44
N ASP A 446 6.46 -17.49 8.21
CA ASP A 446 5.69 -18.71 8.28
C ASP A 446 4.24 -18.41 8.72
N GLY A 447 3.30 -19.12 8.10
CA GLY A 447 1.90 -19.09 8.45
C GLY A 447 1.60 -19.70 9.82
N ASP A 448 2.38 -20.71 10.21
CA ASP A 448 2.23 -21.41 11.48
C ASP A 448 3.34 -21.00 12.48
N PRO A 449 3.06 -21.07 13.80
CA PRO A 449 4.07 -20.79 14.81
C PRO A 449 5.35 -21.62 14.61
N PRO A 450 6.55 -21.06 14.84
CA PRO A 450 6.81 -19.80 15.52
C PRO A 450 6.81 -18.53 14.64
N HIS A 451 6.30 -18.61 13.40
CA HIS A 451 6.32 -17.49 12.46
C HIS A 451 7.73 -17.02 12.10
N SER A 452 8.64 -17.96 11.84
CA SER A 452 10.01 -17.66 11.40
C SER A 452 10.00 -16.84 10.10
N SER A 453 10.96 -15.92 9.94
CA SER A 453 11.22 -15.27 8.66
C SER A 453 12.07 -16.17 7.76
N GLY A 454 11.79 -16.12 6.45
CA GLY A 454 12.66 -16.72 5.43
C GLY A 454 13.86 -15.81 5.10
N GLN A 455 14.49 -16.03 3.93
CA GLN A 455 15.66 -15.24 3.49
C GLN A 455 15.39 -13.77 3.11
N ASN A 456 14.13 -13.31 3.16
CA ASN A 456 13.79 -11.95 2.73
C ASN A 456 13.96 -10.93 3.87
N CYS A 457 15.18 -10.44 4.03
CA CYS A 457 15.60 -9.63 5.18
C CYS A 457 15.12 -8.15 5.16
N ALA A 458 14.49 -7.65 4.09
CA ALA A 458 14.14 -6.22 4.00
C ALA A 458 12.99 -5.93 3.01
N SER A 459 11.79 -5.67 3.53
CA SER A 459 10.59 -5.40 2.73
C SER A 459 10.14 -3.94 2.79
N ALA A 460 10.18 -3.24 1.65
CA ALA A 460 9.75 -1.85 1.55
C ALA A 460 8.24 -1.69 1.77
N ILE A 461 7.45 -2.58 1.16
CA ILE A 461 5.99 -2.59 1.28
C ILE A 461 5.56 -2.79 2.75
N SER A 462 6.21 -3.70 3.47
CA SER A 462 5.90 -3.96 4.87
C SER A 462 6.32 -2.80 5.76
N THR A 463 7.53 -2.25 5.54
CA THR A 463 8.02 -1.08 6.30
C THR A 463 7.15 0.15 6.03
N GLY A 464 6.74 0.37 4.78
CA GLY A 464 5.84 1.45 4.39
C GLY A 464 4.48 1.33 5.07
N GLU A 465 3.84 0.16 5.00
CA GLU A 465 2.55 -0.03 5.65
C GLU A 465 2.63 0.06 7.18
N LEU A 466 3.70 -0.47 7.82
CA LEU A 466 3.93 -0.31 9.27
C LEU A 466 4.06 1.17 9.68
N LEU A 467 4.82 1.97 8.91
CA LEU A 467 4.97 3.40 9.18
C LEU A 467 3.65 4.16 8.96
N ARG A 468 2.88 3.78 7.95
CA ARG A 468 1.57 4.36 7.65
C ARG A 468 0.56 4.13 8.77
N ILE A 469 0.42 2.88 9.24
CA ILE A 469 -0.50 2.55 10.34
C ILE A 469 -0.02 3.12 11.67
N TYR A 470 1.30 3.18 11.92
CA TYR A 470 1.84 3.84 13.11
C TYR A 470 1.38 5.30 13.16
N ASN A 471 1.53 6.04 12.05
CA ASN A 471 1.09 7.43 11.97
C ASN A 471 -0.43 7.57 12.15
N ALA A 472 -1.23 6.69 11.54
CA ALA A 472 -2.69 6.69 11.72
C ALA A 472 -3.09 6.50 13.19
N LEU A 473 -2.43 5.59 13.91
CA LEU A 473 -2.68 5.36 15.34
C LEU A 473 -2.20 6.52 16.22
N ALA A 474 -1.10 7.18 15.85
CA ALA A 474 -0.61 8.38 16.54
C ALA A 474 -1.60 9.54 16.42
N GLN A 475 -2.11 9.80 15.20
CA GLN A 475 -3.13 10.81 14.95
C GLN A 475 -4.45 10.50 15.67
N MET A 476 -4.88 9.23 15.66
CA MET A 476 -6.08 8.77 16.37
C MET A 476 -5.99 9.02 17.88
N HIS A 477 -4.83 8.73 18.48
CA HIS A 477 -4.60 8.98 19.91
C HIS A 477 -4.59 10.48 20.23
N GLU A 478 -3.96 11.31 19.38
CA GLU A 478 -3.94 12.76 19.57
C GLU A 478 -5.34 13.37 19.52
N MET A 479 -6.15 12.99 18.53
CA MET A 479 -7.55 13.44 18.43
C MET A 479 -8.37 13.04 19.67
N HIS A 480 -8.14 11.83 20.20
CA HIS A 480 -8.82 11.32 21.39
C HIS A 480 -8.40 12.05 22.67
N VAL A 481 -7.10 12.34 22.83
CA VAL A 481 -6.60 13.12 23.97
C VAL A 481 -7.10 14.57 23.89
N ALA A 482 -7.11 15.17 22.70
CA ALA A 482 -7.63 16.52 22.48
C ALA A 482 -9.14 16.61 22.78
N SER A 483 -9.93 15.60 22.42
CA SER A 483 -11.37 15.57 22.74
C SER A 483 -11.63 15.46 24.24
N MET A 484 -10.83 14.68 24.98
CA MET A 484 -10.94 14.58 26.44
C MET A 484 -10.55 15.87 27.17
N LEU A 485 -9.56 16.62 26.66
CA LEU A 485 -9.05 17.85 27.29
C LEU A 485 -9.87 19.09 26.93
N SER A 486 -10.78 19.01 25.95
CA SER A 486 -11.66 20.10 25.56
C SER A 486 -12.73 20.31 26.64
N PRO A 487 -12.84 21.49 27.29
CA PRO A 487 -13.87 21.74 28.28
C PRO A 487 -15.25 21.60 27.61
N GLN A 488 -16.08 20.69 28.13
CA GLN A 488 -17.48 20.55 27.75
C GLN A 488 -18.15 21.93 27.88
N ARG A 489 -18.53 22.53 26.75
CA ARG A 489 -19.26 23.80 26.71
C ARG A 489 -20.75 23.57 26.84
#